data_AF-A0A819RAM9-F1
#
_entry.id   AF-A0A819RAM9-F1
#
_cell.length_a   1.000
_cell.length_b   1.000
_cell.length_c   1.000
_cell.angle_alpha   90.00
_cell.angle_beta   90.00
_cell.angle_gamma   90.00
#
_symmetry.space_group_name_H-M   'P 1'
#
loop_
_entity.id
_entity.type
_entity.pdbx_description
1 polymer ?
#
loop_
_entity_poly.entity_id
_entity_poly.type
_entity_poly.pdbx_seq_one_letter_code
_entity_poly.pdbx_strand_id
1 'polypeptide(L)'
;MVIGVDRYPDIWKSPKIVTLNKLKAGTPRCDQTRPISLLATHPKLFEKVMLERLIYWAETNRLVPAEQSGFRSGRLLQTRVFSIYQEVKNNMAANIPTLAVYVDYQKAYDKVWHKGLVVKLNRMRIPVGLLKLIILWFNDRRAYVIFGENKSKIFYTHIGLLQGSSLGPYLFIVYHSDLVTCLGAFSSHIFADDLNVHISPPICRGFQPMIKFLEEEGTKICNIIAYYSKKWKQPVNFSKAVVQVFHSQVQNPVVDIHMEGIKLEVVKEFKYLGFT
;
A
#
# COMPACT_ATOMS: atom_id res chain seq x y z
N MET A 1 31.22 17.71 -7.69
CA MET A 1 30.21 16.79 -8.28
C MET A 1 29.04 17.64 -8.74
N VAL A 2 28.88 17.84 -10.05
CA VAL A 2 27.76 18.62 -10.60
C VAL A 2 26.54 17.71 -10.68
N ILE A 3 25.51 18.03 -9.92
CA ILE A 3 24.21 17.36 -9.98
C ILE A 3 23.39 18.10 -11.05
N GLY A 4 23.24 17.47 -12.22
CA GLY A 4 22.45 18.01 -13.33
C GLY A 4 21.11 17.28 -13.47
N VAL A 5 20.22 17.80 -14.32
CA VAL A 5 18.89 17.22 -14.59
C VAL A 5 18.99 15.79 -15.18
N ASP A 6 20.14 15.42 -15.74
CA ASP A 6 20.36 14.13 -16.40
C ASP A 6 21.42 13.24 -15.71
N ARG A 7 21.86 13.53 -14.48
CA ARG A 7 22.90 12.71 -13.81
C ARG A 7 22.59 12.41 -12.34
N TYR A 8 22.47 11.11 -12.03
CA TYR A 8 22.48 10.58 -10.67
C TYR A 8 23.80 9.84 -10.41
N PRO A 9 24.65 10.30 -9.46
CA PRO A 9 25.98 9.73 -9.21
C PRO A 9 25.96 8.22 -8.90
N ASP A 10 26.85 7.44 -9.52
CA ASP A 10 26.87 5.98 -9.32
C ASP A 10 27.23 5.55 -7.90
N ILE A 11 28.05 6.36 -7.20
CA ILE A 11 28.37 6.14 -5.78
C ILE A 11 27.12 6.20 -4.88
N TRP A 12 26.05 6.87 -5.32
CA TRP A 12 24.78 6.92 -4.59
C TRP A 12 23.88 5.72 -4.85
N LYS A 13 24.17 4.93 -5.89
CA LYS A 13 23.37 3.79 -6.33
C LYS A 13 23.71 2.48 -5.62
N SER A 14 24.63 2.50 -4.65
CA SER A 14 25.14 1.29 -3.97
C SER A 14 24.90 1.28 -2.44
N PRO A 15 23.64 1.29 -1.96
CA PRO A 15 23.35 1.23 -0.52
C PRO A 15 23.83 -0.07 0.14
N LYS A 16 24.21 0.07 1.42
CA LYS A 16 24.41 -1.03 2.36
C LYS A 16 23.06 -1.47 2.91
N ILE A 17 22.72 -2.76 2.85
CA ILE A 17 21.52 -3.31 3.48
C ILE A 17 21.90 -3.95 4.81
N VAL A 18 21.18 -3.58 5.87
CA VAL A 18 21.27 -4.20 7.19
C VAL A 18 19.93 -4.82 7.51
N THR A 19 19.91 -6.06 8.01
CA THR A 19 18.69 -6.75 8.39
C THR A 19 18.39 -6.54 9.87
N LEU A 20 17.17 -6.10 10.19
CA LEU A 20 16.66 -6.08 11.55
C LEU A 20 15.84 -7.33 11.84
N ASN A 21 15.93 -7.85 13.06
CA ASN A 21 15.06 -8.93 13.51
C ASN A 21 13.64 -8.39 13.77
N LYS A 22 12.62 -9.01 13.16
CA LYS A 22 11.21 -8.69 13.48
C LYS A 22 10.80 -9.25 14.85
N LEU A 23 11.43 -10.34 15.26
CA LEU A 23 11.24 -10.94 16.58
C LEU A 23 12.12 -10.18 17.60
N LYS A 24 11.61 -10.01 18.82
CA LYS A 24 12.36 -9.34 19.90
C LYS A 24 13.50 -10.22 20.48
N ALA A 25 13.56 -11.50 20.11
CA ALA A 25 14.57 -12.45 20.58
C ALA A 25 14.84 -13.56 19.54
N GLY A 26 15.98 -14.25 19.71
CA GLY A 26 16.40 -15.39 18.89
C GLY A 26 17.05 -15.02 17.55
N THR A 27 17.62 -16.02 16.87
CA THR A 27 18.17 -15.85 15.52
C THR A 27 17.02 -15.91 14.50
N PRO A 28 16.75 -14.83 13.74
CA PRO A 28 15.64 -14.83 12.81
C PRO A 28 15.93 -15.67 11.57
N ARG A 29 14.89 -16.32 11.05
CA ARG A 29 14.89 -16.80 9.66
C ARG A 29 14.83 -15.62 8.68
N CYS A 30 15.19 -15.84 7.41
CA CYS A 30 15.22 -14.77 6.40
C CYS A 30 13.88 -14.03 6.24
N ASP A 31 12.75 -14.74 6.30
CA ASP A 31 11.38 -14.19 6.25
C ASP A 31 11.01 -13.33 7.47
N GLN A 32 11.70 -13.57 8.59
CA GLN A 32 11.53 -12.88 9.87
C GLN A 32 12.47 -11.67 10.02
N THR A 33 13.19 -11.30 8.97
CA THR A 33 14.01 -10.08 8.96
C THR A 33 13.33 -8.94 8.20
N ARG A 34 13.68 -7.70 8.54
CA ARG A 34 13.33 -6.49 7.78
C ARG A 34 14.63 -5.86 7.26
N PRO A 35 14.89 -5.90 5.94
CA PRO A 35 16.08 -5.27 5.38
C PRO A 35 15.91 -3.75 5.33
N ILE A 36 16.90 -3.02 5.83
CA ILE A 36 16.97 -1.55 5.76
C ILE A 36 18.16 -1.14 4.92
N SER A 37 17.90 -0.33 3.91
CA SER A 37 18.91 0.31 3.06
C SER A 37 19.46 1.57 3.73
N LEU A 38 20.72 1.49 4.14
CA LEU A 38 21.48 2.63 4.63
C LEU A 38 22.07 3.40 3.46
N LEU A 39 21.37 4.47 3.08
CA LEU A 39 21.83 5.44 2.09
C LEU A 39 22.78 6.45 2.74
N ALA A 40 23.79 6.89 1.98
CA ALA A 40 24.67 7.99 2.38
C ALA A 40 23.90 9.32 2.55
N THR A 41 24.51 10.29 3.22
CA THR A 41 23.86 11.57 3.54
C THR A 41 23.47 12.36 2.29
N HIS A 42 24.38 12.45 1.31
CA HIS A 42 24.15 13.20 0.07
C HIS A 42 22.94 12.70 -0.75
N PRO A 43 22.78 11.40 -1.05
CA PRO A 43 21.59 10.92 -1.76
C PRO A 43 20.31 11.10 -0.97
N LYS A 44 20.34 10.97 0.38
CA LYS A 44 19.16 11.26 1.21
C LYS A 44 18.72 12.72 1.10
N LEU A 45 19.67 13.66 1.12
CA LEU A 45 19.36 15.08 0.93
C LEU A 45 18.75 15.33 -0.46
N PHE A 46 19.35 14.75 -1.50
CA PHE A 46 18.83 14.90 -2.86
C PHE A 46 17.44 14.26 -3.04
N GLU A 47 17.20 13.10 -2.44
CA GLU A 47 15.88 12.46 -2.39
C GLU A 47 14.83 13.34 -1.72
N LYS A 48 15.18 14.08 -0.65
CA LYS A 48 14.27 15.05 -0.03
C LYS A 48 13.88 16.18 -0.98
N VAL A 49 14.85 16.74 -1.73
CA VAL A 49 14.55 17.79 -2.72
C VAL A 49 13.63 17.27 -3.82
N MET A 50 13.87 16.06 -4.34
CA MET A 50 12.99 15.44 -5.32
C MET A 50 11.59 15.18 -4.74
N LEU A 51 11.53 14.72 -3.49
CA LEU A 51 10.29 14.45 -2.77
C LEU A 51 9.44 15.72 -2.61
N GLU A 52 10.03 16.82 -2.15
CA GLU A 52 9.32 18.09 -1.96
C GLU A 52 8.69 18.59 -3.27
N ARG A 53 9.44 18.52 -4.38
CA ARG A 53 8.93 18.89 -5.71
C ARG A 53 7.81 17.98 -6.17
N LEU A 54 7.92 16.68 -5.91
CA LEU A 54 6.90 15.69 -6.28
C LEU A 54 5.62 15.89 -5.45
N ILE A 55 5.75 16.10 -4.14
CA ILE A 55 4.62 16.40 -3.25
C ILE A 55 3.93 17.68 -3.70
N TYR A 56 4.68 18.76 -3.90
CA TYR A 56 4.13 20.03 -4.35
C TYR A 56 3.30 19.85 -5.62
N TRP A 57 3.84 19.19 -6.64
CA TRP A 57 3.12 18.91 -7.87
C TRP A 57 1.84 18.08 -7.64
N ALA A 58 1.96 16.98 -6.89
CA ALA A 58 0.87 16.05 -6.67
C ALA A 58 -0.29 16.66 -5.85
N GLU A 59 0.02 17.45 -4.83
CA GLU A 59 -0.98 18.11 -3.98
C GLU A 59 -1.64 19.29 -4.73
N THR A 60 -0.87 20.13 -5.43
CA THR A 60 -1.41 21.25 -6.22
C THR A 60 -2.39 20.77 -7.29
N ASN A 61 -2.11 19.61 -7.91
CA ASN A 61 -2.96 19.02 -8.94
C ASN A 61 -3.97 17.97 -8.39
N ARG A 62 -4.06 17.79 -7.06
CA ARG A 62 -4.97 16.83 -6.39
C ARG A 62 -4.88 15.40 -6.93
N LEU A 63 -3.67 14.94 -7.22
CA LEU A 63 -3.42 13.65 -7.89
C LEU A 63 -3.34 12.45 -6.94
N VAL A 64 -3.30 12.70 -5.63
CA VAL A 64 -3.31 11.66 -4.59
C VAL A 64 -4.62 11.77 -3.80
N PRO A 65 -5.51 10.77 -3.90
CA PRO A 65 -6.80 10.77 -3.21
C PRO A 65 -6.65 10.92 -1.69
N ALA A 66 -7.67 11.45 -1.03
CA ALA A 66 -7.62 11.70 0.41
C ALA A 66 -7.58 10.38 1.20
N GLU A 67 -8.21 9.34 0.65
CA GLU A 67 -8.32 7.96 1.13
C GLU A 67 -6.94 7.30 1.33
N GLN A 68 -5.96 7.71 0.52
CA GLN A 68 -4.57 7.32 0.70
C GLN A 68 -3.92 8.22 1.76
N SER A 69 -3.73 7.66 2.95
CA SER A 69 -3.32 8.40 4.15
C SER A 69 -1.94 8.02 4.68
N GLY A 70 -1.42 6.85 4.31
CA GLY A 70 -0.08 6.42 4.70
C GLY A 70 0.99 7.40 4.21
N PHE A 71 1.96 7.72 5.06
CA PHE A 71 3.13 8.57 4.76
C PHE A 71 2.84 9.98 4.22
N ARG A 72 1.65 10.56 4.47
CA ARG A 72 1.32 11.96 4.13
C ARG A 72 1.33 12.87 5.35
N SER A 73 1.84 14.08 5.18
CA SER A 73 1.79 15.10 6.23
C SER A 73 0.34 15.50 6.53
N GLY A 74 0.01 15.69 7.82
CA GLY A 74 -1.33 16.12 8.26
C GLY A 74 -2.44 15.07 8.14
N ARG A 75 -2.14 13.84 7.69
CA ARG A 75 -3.10 12.72 7.63
C ARG A 75 -2.74 11.68 8.67
N LEU A 76 -3.31 11.83 9.87
CA LEU A 76 -3.07 10.90 10.97
C LEU A 76 -3.87 9.60 10.77
N LEU A 77 -3.24 8.48 11.10
CA LEU A 77 -3.88 7.17 11.18
C LEU A 77 -5.14 7.22 12.05
N GLN A 78 -5.05 7.89 13.20
CA GLN A 78 -6.13 8.00 14.18
C GLN A 78 -7.39 8.63 13.58
N THR A 79 -7.25 9.71 12.80
CA THR A 79 -8.40 10.36 12.16
C THR A 79 -9.10 9.41 11.19
N ARG A 80 -8.34 8.57 10.48
CA ARG A 80 -8.89 7.61 9.53
C ARG A 80 -9.58 6.44 10.20
N VAL A 81 -8.94 5.85 11.21
CA VAL A 81 -9.56 4.80 12.04
C VAL A 81 -10.86 5.32 12.68
N PHE A 82 -10.84 6.57 13.17
CA PHE A 82 -12.04 7.20 13.72
C PHE A 82 -13.16 7.39 12.69
N SER A 83 -12.84 7.83 11.47
CA SER A 83 -13.85 7.95 10.40
C SER A 83 -14.49 6.59 10.08
N ILE A 84 -13.70 5.53 9.96
CA ILE A 84 -14.18 4.15 9.74
C ILE A 84 -15.11 3.73 10.88
N TYR A 85 -14.64 3.91 12.11
CA TYR A 85 -15.41 3.54 13.30
C TYR A 85 -16.76 4.25 13.33
N GLN A 86 -16.78 5.55 13.04
CA GLN A 86 -18.00 6.33 13.00
C GLN A 86 -18.95 5.87 11.89
N GLU A 87 -18.45 5.58 10.69
CA GLU A 87 -19.24 5.05 9.57
C GLU A 87 -19.90 3.72 9.95
N VAL A 88 -19.12 2.77 10.46
CA VAL A 88 -19.61 1.47 10.92
C VAL A 88 -20.65 1.64 12.03
N LYS A 89 -20.40 2.51 13.02
CA LYS A 89 -21.36 2.76 14.10
C LYS A 89 -22.67 3.37 13.62
N ASN A 90 -22.60 4.31 12.68
CA ASN A 90 -23.80 4.92 12.08
C ASN A 90 -24.64 3.87 11.34
N ASN A 91 -23.99 3.01 10.54
CA ASN A 91 -24.68 1.95 9.82
C ASN A 91 -25.30 0.92 10.77
N MET A 92 -24.58 0.52 11.83
CA MET A 92 -25.12 -0.35 12.87
C MET A 92 -26.34 0.28 13.55
N ALA A 93 -26.31 1.57 13.89
CA ALA A 93 -27.46 2.27 14.47
C ALA A 93 -28.67 2.29 13.53
N ALA A 94 -28.43 2.31 12.21
CA ALA A 94 -29.46 2.22 11.18
C ALA A 94 -29.88 0.77 10.83
N ASN A 95 -29.34 -0.25 11.51
CA ASN A 95 -29.51 -1.67 11.18
C ASN A 95 -29.11 -2.01 9.72
N ILE A 96 -28.08 -1.35 9.21
CA ILE A 96 -27.50 -1.60 7.89
C ILE A 96 -26.23 -2.43 8.07
N PRO A 97 -26.11 -3.63 7.46
CA PRO A 97 -24.89 -4.40 7.55
C PRO A 97 -23.76 -3.72 6.77
N THR A 98 -22.56 -3.67 7.34
CA THR A 98 -21.36 -3.15 6.68
C THR A 98 -20.35 -4.28 6.52
N LEU A 99 -19.93 -4.54 5.29
CA LEU A 99 -18.85 -5.46 4.97
C LEU A 99 -17.52 -4.71 4.99
N ALA A 100 -16.51 -5.24 5.66
CA ALA A 100 -15.12 -4.83 5.55
C ALA A 100 -14.31 -5.95 4.89
N VAL A 101 -13.53 -5.60 3.87
CA VAL A 101 -12.61 -6.49 3.16
C VAL A 101 -11.18 -6.04 3.46
N TYR A 102 -10.42 -6.90 4.15
CA TYR A 102 -9.03 -6.65 4.52
C TYR A 102 -8.11 -7.39 3.56
N VAL A 103 -7.19 -6.65 2.94
CA VAL A 103 -6.24 -7.20 1.96
C VAL A 103 -4.82 -6.73 2.29
N ASP A 104 -3.91 -7.70 2.39
CA ASP A 104 -2.47 -7.47 2.59
C ASP A 104 -1.71 -7.80 1.28
N TYR A 105 -0.75 -6.96 0.91
CA TYR A 105 0.13 -7.23 -0.25
C TYR A 105 1.42 -7.94 0.18
N GLN A 106 1.83 -8.96 -0.57
CA GLN A 106 3.04 -9.71 -0.24
C GLN A 106 4.31 -8.91 -0.51
N LYS A 107 5.00 -8.47 0.55
CA LYS A 107 6.26 -7.71 0.45
C LYS A 107 6.10 -6.50 -0.48
N ALA A 108 5.04 -5.72 -0.28
CA ALA A 108 4.57 -4.71 -1.23
C ALA A 108 5.68 -3.74 -1.67
N TYR A 109 6.51 -3.28 -0.72
CA TYR A 109 7.66 -2.41 -0.98
C TYR A 109 8.68 -3.07 -1.91
N ASP A 110 9.01 -4.34 -1.67
CA ASP A 110 10.07 -5.05 -2.39
C ASP A 110 9.62 -5.49 -3.80
N LYS A 111 8.30 -5.47 -4.08
CA LYS A 111 7.71 -5.91 -5.36
C LYS A 111 7.27 -4.77 -6.29
N VAL A 112 7.46 -3.50 -5.91
CA VAL A 112 7.11 -2.37 -6.77
C VAL A 112 7.79 -2.47 -8.14
N TRP A 113 6.97 -2.55 -9.19
CA TRP A 113 7.47 -2.63 -10.56
C TRP A 113 7.86 -1.25 -11.08
N HIS A 114 9.16 -1.01 -11.26
CA HIS A 114 9.72 0.31 -11.64
C HIS A 114 9.11 0.86 -12.93
N LYS A 115 9.01 0.06 -14.00
CA LYS A 115 8.42 0.51 -15.27
C LYS A 115 6.94 0.90 -15.09
N GLY A 116 6.19 0.13 -14.29
CA GLY A 116 4.80 0.46 -13.97
C GLY A 116 4.67 1.78 -13.20
N LEU A 117 5.56 2.03 -12.25
CA LEU A 117 5.62 3.29 -11.51
C LEU A 117 5.91 4.48 -12.43
N VAL A 118 6.88 4.34 -13.36
CA VAL A 118 7.20 5.36 -14.36
C VAL A 118 5.98 5.67 -15.23
N VAL A 119 5.23 4.66 -15.67
CA VAL A 119 3.98 4.85 -16.41
C VAL A 119 2.96 5.65 -15.59
N LYS A 120 2.79 5.35 -14.31
CA LYS A 120 1.87 6.10 -13.42
C LYS A 120 2.32 7.55 -13.21
N LEU A 121 3.60 7.77 -12.94
CA LEU A 121 4.17 9.12 -12.81
C LEU A 121 4.00 9.95 -14.10
N ASN A 122 4.17 9.31 -15.26
CA ASN A 122 3.93 9.98 -16.54
C ASN A 122 2.45 10.33 -16.74
N ARG A 123 1.52 9.46 -16.32
CA ARG A 123 0.07 9.75 -16.33
C ARG A 123 -0.32 10.91 -15.41
N MET A 124 0.40 11.08 -14.30
CA MET A 124 0.28 12.24 -13.40
C MET A 124 0.86 13.54 -14.00
N ARG A 125 1.43 13.48 -15.22
CA ARG A 125 2.00 14.62 -15.95
C ARG A 125 3.06 15.39 -15.13
N ILE A 126 3.82 14.71 -14.28
CA ILE A 126 4.88 15.36 -13.51
C ILE A 126 5.92 16.00 -14.45
N PRO A 127 6.65 17.05 -14.02
CA PRO A 127 7.66 17.68 -14.85
C PRO A 127 8.68 16.68 -15.40
N VAL A 128 8.96 16.73 -16.70
CA VAL A 128 9.82 15.75 -17.40
C VAL A 128 11.20 15.62 -16.75
N GLY A 129 11.79 16.73 -16.30
CA GLY A 129 13.07 16.71 -15.58
C GLY A 129 13.01 15.92 -14.27
N LEU A 130 11.91 16.02 -13.52
CA LEU A 130 11.71 15.25 -12.29
C LEU A 130 11.50 13.76 -12.60
N LEU A 131 10.72 13.45 -13.64
CA LEU A 131 10.53 12.06 -14.08
C LEU A 131 11.85 11.40 -14.48
N LYS A 132 12.70 12.11 -15.25
CA LYS A 132 14.04 11.65 -15.62
C LYS A 132 14.90 11.36 -14.39
N LEU A 133 14.92 12.26 -13.40
CA LEU A 133 15.67 12.04 -12.16
C LEU A 133 15.18 10.81 -11.39
N ILE A 134 13.86 10.57 -11.34
CA ILE A 134 13.30 9.37 -10.71
C ILE A 134 13.70 8.10 -11.50
N ILE A 135 13.69 8.14 -12.84
CA ILE A 135 14.17 7.02 -13.67
C ILE A 135 15.65 6.73 -13.37
N LEU A 136 16.49 7.77 -13.32
CA LEU A 136 17.91 7.65 -12.98
C LEU A 136 18.14 7.15 -11.55
N TRP A 137 17.24 7.48 -10.62
CA TRP A 137 17.27 6.98 -9.24
C TRP A 137 17.07 5.47 -9.15
N PHE A 138 16.26 4.89 -10.05
CA PHE A 138 16.04 3.44 -10.17
C PHE A 138 17.12 2.72 -10.99
N ASN A 139 17.78 3.41 -11.92
CA ASN A 139 18.66 2.76 -12.88
C ASN A 139 19.98 2.27 -12.27
N ASP A 140 20.46 1.12 -12.72
CA ASP A 140 21.74 0.49 -12.33
C ASP A 140 22.01 0.44 -10.82
N ARG A 141 20.95 0.29 -10.04
CA ARG A 141 21.07 0.17 -8.58
C ARG A 141 21.68 -1.16 -8.18
N ARG A 142 22.60 -1.07 -7.24
CA ARG A 142 23.34 -2.19 -6.66
C ARG A 142 23.13 -2.19 -5.17
N ALA A 143 23.19 -3.34 -4.53
CA ALA A 143 23.14 -3.44 -3.09
C ALA A 143 24.01 -4.61 -2.61
N TYR A 144 24.33 -4.59 -1.32
CA TYR A 144 24.94 -5.72 -0.64
C TYR A 144 24.38 -5.77 0.79
N VAL A 145 24.24 -6.98 1.32
CA VAL A 145 23.73 -7.22 2.67
C VAL A 145 24.91 -7.40 3.63
N ILE A 146 24.80 -6.81 4.82
CA ILE A 146 25.64 -7.12 5.97
C ILE A 146 24.80 -7.84 7.03
N PHE A 147 25.29 -8.99 7.47
CA PHE A 147 24.71 -9.77 8.57
C PHE A 147 25.82 -10.14 9.56
N GLY A 148 25.80 -9.56 10.76
CA GLY A 148 26.94 -9.62 11.68
C GLY A 148 28.19 -9.02 11.02
N GLU A 149 29.26 -9.80 10.98
CA GLU A 149 30.54 -9.42 10.35
C GLU A 149 30.61 -9.82 8.86
N ASN A 150 29.62 -10.58 8.37
CA ASN A 150 29.64 -11.10 7.02
C ASN A 150 29.03 -10.12 6.01
N LYS A 151 29.67 -10.02 4.84
CA LYS A 151 29.23 -9.20 3.70
C LYS A 151 28.88 -10.08 2.51
N SER A 152 27.70 -9.86 1.92
CA SER A 152 27.30 -10.57 0.71
C SER A 152 28.04 -10.07 -0.54
N LYS A 153 27.95 -10.85 -1.63
CA LYS A 153 28.26 -10.34 -2.98
C LYS A 153 27.33 -9.16 -3.31
N ILE A 154 27.81 -8.27 -4.18
CA ILE A 154 27.00 -7.18 -4.73
C ILE A 154 25.98 -7.79 -5.70
N PHE A 155 24.74 -7.34 -5.63
CA PHE A 155 23.66 -7.73 -6.55
C PHE A 155 22.92 -6.48 -7.05
N TYR A 156 22.23 -6.63 -8.19
CA TYR A 156 21.46 -5.57 -8.79
C TYR A 156 19.99 -5.61 -8.33
N THR A 157 19.39 -4.44 -8.14
CA THR A 157 17.99 -4.30 -7.72
C THR A 157 17.16 -3.72 -8.86
N HIS A 158 16.38 -4.59 -9.53
CA HIS A 158 15.56 -4.21 -10.69
C HIS A 158 14.07 -4.01 -10.36
N ILE A 159 13.68 -4.29 -9.12
CA ILE A 159 12.32 -4.13 -8.59
C ILE A 159 12.38 -3.63 -7.15
N GLY A 160 11.25 -3.11 -6.67
CA GLY A 160 11.07 -2.69 -5.29
C GLY A 160 11.57 -1.28 -5.00
N LEU A 161 11.21 -0.79 -3.82
CA LEU A 161 11.63 0.48 -3.27
C LEU A 161 12.61 0.23 -2.11
N LEU A 162 13.51 1.19 -1.89
CA LEU A 162 14.50 1.11 -0.83
C LEU A 162 13.85 1.44 0.52
N GLN A 163 13.78 0.46 1.41
CA GLN A 163 13.38 0.68 2.79
C GLN A 163 14.44 1.54 3.50
N GLY A 164 14.13 2.81 3.78
CA GLY A 164 15.09 3.79 4.32
C GLY A 164 15.41 4.96 3.37
N SER A 165 14.88 4.92 2.14
CA SER A 165 14.80 6.10 1.27
C SER A 165 13.73 7.07 1.78
N SER A 166 13.97 8.37 1.65
CA SER A 166 12.93 9.38 1.92
C SER A 166 11.92 9.48 0.78
N LEU A 167 12.36 9.25 -0.46
CA LEU A 167 11.50 9.28 -1.65
C LEU A 167 10.63 8.03 -1.79
N GLY A 168 11.17 6.86 -1.39
CA GLY A 168 10.52 5.56 -1.50
C GLY A 168 9.07 5.53 -0.98
N PRO A 169 8.81 5.91 0.29
CA PRO A 169 7.46 5.88 0.83
C PRO A 169 6.42 6.68 0.02
N TYR A 170 6.81 7.84 -0.52
CA TYR A 170 5.89 8.63 -1.33
C TYR A 170 5.69 8.05 -2.73
N LEU A 171 6.73 7.47 -3.33
CA LEU A 171 6.56 6.71 -4.58
C LEU A 171 5.63 5.51 -4.39
N PHE A 172 5.62 4.90 -3.20
CA PHE A 172 4.70 3.82 -2.86
C PHE A 172 3.23 4.29 -2.80
N ILE A 173 2.97 5.47 -2.21
CA ILE A 173 1.66 6.14 -2.23
C ILE A 173 1.22 6.34 -3.69
N VAL A 174 2.08 6.98 -4.50
CA VAL A 174 1.80 7.28 -5.90
C VAL A 174 1.52 6.00 -6.71
N TYR A 175 2.21 4.92 -6.39
CA TYR A 175 1.99 3.64 -7.05
C TYR A 175 0.56 3.12 -6.89
N HIS A 176 -0.04 3.34 -5.71
CA HIS A 176 -1.36 2.83 -5.35
C HIS A 176 -2.46 3.90 -5.41
N SER A 177 -2.15 5.14 -5.81
CA SER A 177 -3.12 6.24 -5.74
C SER A 177 -4.33 6.04 -6.66
N ASP A 178 -4.13 5.42 -7.82
CA ASP A 178 -5.19 5.07 -8.77
C ASP A 178 -6.04 3.87 -8.34
N LEU A 179 -5.64 3.12 -7.31
CA LEU A 179 -6.43 2.00 -6.80
C LEU A 179 -7.76 2.50 -6.22
N VAL A 180 -7.76 3.62 -5.49
CA VAL A 180 -8.97 4.25 -4.96
C VAL A 180 -9.98 4.52 -6.07
N THR A 181 -9.51 5.07 -7.20
CA THR A 181 -10.38 5.32 -8.36
C THR A 181 -10.90 4.02 -8.99
N CYS A 182 -10.11 2.94 -8.97
CA CYS A 182 -10.54 1.64 -9.47
C CYS A 182 -11.60 0.99 -8.57
N LEU A 183 -11.58 1.28 -7.25
CA LEU A 183 -12.56 0.82 -6.26
C LEU A 183 -13.86 1.63 -6.31
N GLY A 184 -13.88 2.78 -7.00
CA GLY A 184 -15.10 3.55 -7.25
C GLY A 184 -15.62 4.28 -6.01
N ALA A 185 -16.95 4.32 -5.85
CA ALA A 185 -17.62 5.10 -4.81
C ALA A 185 -17.64 4.41 -3.42
N PHE A 186 -17.07 3.22 -3.29
CA PHE A 186 -17.01 2.54 -2.00
C PHE A 186 -15.97 3.18 -1.08
N SER A 187 -16.30 3.28 0.21
CA SER A 187 -15.39 3.77 1.24
C SER A 187 -14.17 2.87 1.29
N SER A 188 -13.05 3.34 0.75
CA SER A 188 -11.79 2.59 0.76
C SER A 188 -10.75 3.34 1.56
N HIS A 189 -9.95 2.57 2.29
CA HIS A 189 -8.87 3.07 3.11
C HIS A 189 -7.62 2.32 2.73
N ILE A 190 -6.64 3.10 2.26
CA ILE A 190 -5.31 2.60 1.95
C ILE A 190 -4.37 3.23 2.96
N PHE A 191 -3.69 2.39 3.72
CA PHE A 191 -2.63 2.81 4.61
C PHE A 191 -1.39 2.01 4.30
N ALA A 192 -0.46 2.61 3.55
CA ALA A 192 0.68 1.88 3.02
C ALA A 192 0.20 0.63 2.25
N ASP A 193 0.68 -0.55 2.62
CA ASP A 193 0.37 -1.84 2.04
C ASP A 193 -0.93 -2.48 2.54
N ASP A 194 -1.50 -1.96 3.64
CA ASP A 194 -2.78 -2.42 4.16
C ASP A 194 -3.93 -1.74 3.39
N LEU A 195 -4.75 -2.56 2.73
CA LEU A 195 -5.97 -2.15 2.05
C LEU A 195 -7.18 -2.64 2.85
N ASN A 196 -8.07 -1.71 3.17
CA ASN A 196 -9.37 -2.01 3.78
C ASN A 196 -10.47 -1.34 2.97
N VAL A 197 -11.45 -2.11 2.51
CA VAL A 197 -12.60 -1.61 1.75
C VAL A 197 -13.89 -1.89 2.51
N HIS A 198 -14.66 -0.84 2.75
CA HIS A 198 -15.97 -0.90 3.39
C HIS A 198 -17.08 -0.78 2.34
N ILE A 199 -18.04 -1.69 2.42
CA ILE A 199 -19.18 -1.78 1.51
C ILE A 199 -20.44 -1.83 2.36
N SER A 200 -21.37 -0.92 2.07
CA SER A 200 -22.68 -0.88 2.72
C SER A 200 -23.76 -0.88 1.64
N PRO A 201 -24.83 -1.66 1.79
CA PRO A 201 -25.93 -1.69 0.83
C PRO A 201 -26.79 -0.43 0.94
N PRO A 202 -27.54 -0.08 -0.11
CA PRO A 202 -28.61 0.89 -0.01
C PRO A 202 -29.68 0.38 0.97
N ILE A 203 -30.34 1.31 1.68
CA ILE A 203 -31.40 0.98 2.63
C ILE A 203 -32.57 0.34 1.87
N CYS A 204 -32.86 -0.92 2.16
CA CYS A 204 -34.00 -1.64 1.60
C CYS A 204 -34.76 -2.44 2.69
N ARG A 205 -35.98 -2.87 2.36
CA ARG A 205 -36.76 -3.71 3.28
C ARG A 205 -36.20 -5.14 3.30
N GLY A 206 -35.69 -5.54 4.45
CA GLY A 206 -35.26 -6.91 4.73
C GLY A 206 -33.75 -7.09 4.71
N PHE A 207 -33.26 -8.01 5.54
CA PHE A 207 -31.84 -8.29 5.72
C PHE A 207 -31.25 -9.12 4.57
N GLN A 208 -32.02 -10.07 4.02
CA GLN A 208 -31.54 -10.97 2.97
C GLN A 208 -31.10 -10.25 1.68
N PRO A 209 -31.86 -9.27 1.14
CA PRO A 209 -31.42 -8.51 -0.03
C PRO A 209 -30.16 -7.70 0.23
N MET A 210 -29.99 -7.16 1.44
CA MET A 210 -28.79 -6.43 1.85
C MET A 210 -27.56 -7.35 1.88
N ILE A 211 -27.67 -8.56 2.42
CA ILE A 211 -26.59 -9.54 2.41
C ILE A 211 -26.22 -9.95 0.98
N LYS A 212 -27.21 -10.23 0.13
CA LYS A 212 -26.95 -10.59 -1.27
C LYS A 212 -26.21 -9.47 -2.02
N PHE A 213 -26.56 -8.21 -1.78
CA PHE A 213 -25.82 -7.07 -2.32
C PHE A 213 -24.35 -7.07 -1.86
N LEU A 214 -24.11 -7.32 -0.56
CA LEU A 214 -22.75 -7.39 -0.01
C LEU A 214 -21.92 -8.52 -0.64
N GLU A 215 -22.52 -9.67 -0.92
CA GLU A 215 -21.85 -10.80 -1.58
C GLU A 215 -21.49 -10.45 -3.03
N GLU A 216 -22.42 -9.87 -3.78
CA GLU A 216 -22.24 -9.49 -5.19
C GLU A 216 -21.17 -8.39 -5.35
N GLU A 217 -21.35 -7.25 -4.66
CA GLU A 217 -20.41 -6.13 -4.76
C GLU A 217 -19.09 -6.42 -4.04
N GLY A 218 -19.10 -7.16 -2.93
CA GLY A 218 -17.90 -7.62 -2.24
C GLY A 218 -17.02 -8.50 -3.12
N THR A 219 -17.62 -9.49 -3.78
CA THR A 219 -16.92 -10.37 -4.73
C THR A 219 -16.38 -9.60 -5.94
N LYS A 220 -17.17 -8.69 -6.49
CA LYS A 220 -16.76 -7.82 -7.60
C LYS A 220 -15.56 -6.96 -7.23
N ILE A 221 -15.57 -6.32 -6.05
CA ILE A 221 -14.45 -5.51 -5.56
C ILE A 221 -13.21 -6.38 -5.34
N CYS A 222 -13.36 -7.55 -4.75
CA CYS A 222 -12.25 -8.50 -4.59
C CYS A 222 -11.61 -8.86 -5.94
N ASN A 223 -12.42 -9.11 -6.97
CA ASN A 223 -11.93 -9.39 -8.31
C ASN A 223 -11.25 -8.17 -8.97
N ILE A 224 -11.73 -6.95 -8.73
CA ILE A 224 -11.05 -5.71 -9.17
C ILE A 224 -9.67 -5.60 -8.52
N ILE A 225 -9.57 -5.86 -7.21
CA ILE A 225 -8.29 -5.85 -6.47
C ILE A 225 -7.34 -6.90 -7.03
N ALA A 226 -7.82 -8.11 -7.30
CA ALA A 226 -7.02 -9.19 -7.86
C ALA A 226 -6.52 -8.88 -9.29
N TYR A 227 -7.39 -8.31 -10.13
CA TYR A 227 -7.00 -7.82 -11.45
C TYR A 227 -5.96 -6.70 -11.36
N TYR A 228 -6.15 -5.73 -10.46
CA TYR A 228 -5.19 -4.65 -10.21
C TYR A 228 -3.82 -5.21 -9.78
N SER A 229 -3.83 -6.17 -8.87
CA SER A 229 -2.65 -6.93 -8.40
C SER A 229 -1.88 -7.56 -9.57
N LYS A 230 -2.57 -8.25 -10.49
CA LYS A 230 -1.95 -8.84 -11.69
C LYS A 230 -1.41 -7.78 -12.64
N LYS A 231 -2.22 -6.77 -12.95
CA LYS A 231 -1.87 -5.68 -13.89
C LYS A 231 -0.64 -4.89 -13.47
N TRP A 232 -0.54 -4.61 -12.17
CA TRP A 232 0.54 -3.82 -11.59
C TRP A 232 1.59 -4.67 -10.87
N LYS A 233 1.53 -6.01 -10.97
CA LYS A 233 2.53 -6.92 -10.37
C LYS A 233 2.70 -6.71 -8.85
N GLN A 234 1.60 -6.39 -8.16
CA GLN A 234 1.54 -6.28 -6.70
C GLN A 234 0.73 -7.45 -6.14
N PRO A 235 1.36 -8.61 -5.91
CA PRO A 235 0.64 -9.82 -5.54
C PRO A 235 0.02 -9.70 -4.16
N VAL A 236 -1.29 -9.94 -4.11
CA VAL A 236 -2.08 -10.05 -2.88
C VAL A 236 -1.67 -11.30 -2.09
N ASN A 237 -1.72 -11.19 -0.77
CA ASN A 237 -1.59 -12.31 0.13
C ASN A 237 -2.95 -12.94 0.43
N PHE A 238 -3.39 -13.85 -0.44
CA PHE A 238 -4.69 -14.52 -0.30
C PHE A 238 -4.88 -15.20 1.06
N SER A 239 -3.82 -15.78 1.65
CA SER A 239 -3.88 -16.44 2.97
C SER A 239 -4.15 -15.48 4.14
N LYS A 240 -3.99 -14.18 3.93
CA LYS A 240 -4.29 -13.15 4.94
C LYS A 240 -5.46 -12.25 4.56
N ALA A 241 -6.01 -12.44 3.35
CA ALA A 241 -7.17 -11.69 2.92
C ALA A 241 -8.40 -12.26 3.63
N VAL A 242 -9.09 -11.42 4.40
CA VAL A 242 -10.22 -11.82 5.22
C VAL A 242 -11.33 -10.78 5.11
N VAL A 243 -12.55 -11.20 5.44
CA VAL A 243 -13.73 -10.34 5.46
C VAL A 243 -14.38 -10.33 6.83
N GLN A 244 -14.96 -9.20 7.22
CA GLN A 244 -15.69 -9.05 8.46
C GLN A 244 -16.99 -8.32 8.17
N VAL A 245 -18.08 -8.73 8.82
CA VAL A 245 -19.38 -8.07 8.65
C VAL A 245 -19.85 -7.50 9.97
N PHE A 246 -20.11 -6.20 9.98
CA PHE A 246 -20.63 -5.46 11.12
C PHE A 246 -22.15 -5.33 11.00
N HIS A 247 -22.88 -5.76 12.02
CA HIS A 247 -24.33 -5.58 12.12
C HIS A 247 -24.75 -5.52 13.60
N SER A 248 -25.80 -4.77 13.90
CA SER A 248 -26.28 -4.51 15.27
C SER A 248 -26.94 -5.72 15.94
N GLN A 249 -27.76 -6.46 15.19
CA GLN A 249 -28.63 -7.52 15.74
C GLN A 249 -28.14 -8.93 15.42
N VAL A 250 -27.36 -9.07 14.34
CA VAL A 250 -26.90 -10.38 13.85
C VAL A 250 -25.41 -10.44 14.08
N GLN A 251 -25.00 -11.32 14.98
CA GLN A 251 -23.58 -11.57 15.19
C GLN A 251 -23.06 -12.51 14.10
N ASN A 252 -21.99 -12.09 13.42
CA ASN A 252 -21.30 -12.87 12.39
C ASN A 252 -22.22 -13.40 11.29
N PRO A 253 -22.93 -12.52 10.55
CA PRO A 253 -23.72 -12.96 9.42
C PRO A 253 -22.82 -13.68 8.41
N VAL A 254 -23.29 -14.82 7.93
CA VAL A 254 -22.58 -15.62 6.93
C VAL A 254 -22.71 -14.91 5.59
N VAL A 255 -21.57 -14.65 4.96
CA VAL A 255 -21.47 -14.08 3.61
C VAL A 255 -20.56 -14.94 2.77
N ASP A 256 -20.88 -15.07 1.48
CA ASP A 256 -20.12 -15.85 0.52
C ASP A 256 -19.36 -14.94 -0.46
N ILE A 257 -18.15 -14.53 -0.06
CA ILE A 257 -17.32 -13.59 -0.83
C ILE A 257 -16.14 -14.34 -1.44
N HIS A 258 -15.91 -14.09 -2.73
CA HIS A 258 -14.85 -14.74 -3.49
C HIS A 258 -13.84 -13.74 -4.05
N MET A 259 -12.58 -14.14 -4.11
CA MET A 259 -11.51 -13.45 -4.82
C MET A 259 -10.84 -14.44 -5.78
N GLU A 260 -10.98 -14.22 -7.08
CA GLU A 260 -10.50 -15.15 -8.13
C GLU A 260 -11.03 -16.59 -7.99
N GLY A 261 -12.26 -16.74 -7.51
CA GLY A 261 -12.89 -18.05 -7.28
C GLY A 261 -12.49 -18.71 -5.95
N ILE A 262 -11.60 -18.10 -5.17
CA ILE A 262 -11.26 -18.55 -3.81
C ILE A 262 -12.19 -17.85 -2.82
N LYS A 263 -12.91 -18.62 -2.01
CA LYS A 263 -13.73 -18.09 -0.92
C LYS A 263 -12.85 -17.46 0.16
N LEU A 264 -13.15 -16.23 0.54
CA LEU A 264 -12.46 -15.53 1.63
C LEU A 264 -12.99 -15.97 2.99
N GLU A 265 -12.10 -16.01 3.98
CA GLU A 265 -12.47 -16.34 5.36
C GLU A 265 -13.24 -15.19 6.00
N VAL A 266 -14.40 -15.51 6.59
CA VAL A 266 -15.22 -14.57 7.37
C VAL A 266 -14.78 -14.62 8.83
N VAL A 267 -14.20 -13.53 9.33
CA VAL A 267 -13.70 -13.43 10.71
C VAL A 267 -14.63 -12.59 11.58
N LYS A 268 -14.64 -12.89 12.88
CA LYS A 268 -15.44 -12.14 13.87
C LYS A 268 -14.77 -10.83 14.28
N GLU A 269 -13.46 -10.88 14.45
CA GLU A 269 -12.61 -9.77 14.87
C GLU A 269 -11.34 -9.79 14.03
N PHE A 270 -10.88 -8.62 13.61
CA PHE A 270 -9.65 -8.46 12.86
C PHE A 270 -8.84 -7.29 13.40
N LYS A 271 -7.55 -7.51 13.65
CA LYS A 271 -6.65 -6.45 14.12
C LYS A 271 -6.13 -5.63 12.95
N TYR A 272 -6.78 -4.51 12.66
CA TYR A 272 -6.38 -3.57 11.62
C TYR A 272 -5.56 -2.42 12.20
N LEU A 273 -4.31 -2.27 11.74
CA LEU A 273 -3.40 -1.16 12.13
C LEU A 273 -3.23 -0.96 13.65
N GLY A 274 -3.36 -2.05 14.42
CA GLY A 274 -3.24 -2.04 15.88
C GLY A 274 -4.57 -1.89 16.63
N PHE A 275 -5.68 -1.66 15.94
CA PHE A 275 -7.03 -1.58 16.47
C PHE A 275 -7.82 -2.86 16.16
N THR A 276 -8.76 -3.20 17.03
CA THR A 276 -9.68 -4.34 16.91
C THR A 276 -11.11 -3.85 16.98
#